data_AF-A0A6G7A0Z9-F1
#
_entry.id   AF-A0A6G7A0Z9-F1
#
_cell.length_a   1.000
_cell.length_b   1.000
_cell.length_c   1.000
_cell.angle_alpha   90.00
_cell.angle_beta   90.00
_cell.angle_gamma   90.00
#
_symmetry.space_group_name_H-M   'P 1'
#
loop_
_entity.id
_entity.type
_entity.pdbx_description
1 polymer ?
#
loop_
_entity_poly.entity_id
_entity_poly.type
_entity_poly.pdbx_seq_one_letter_code
_entity_poly.pdbx_strand_id
1 'polypeptide(L)'
;MLDVRLNQRLEVTACGTLRDETGQVLTLPPELKILTSLSHQWLSCAELSAYGFAAWQVERLFLEGIVDVGRTRFQIPRRARIYYKEQFPNKTVEQPFSTWLDGPPPRAFWIGLPYTNLARLGHSTASGLADILASACPQTISVLGVLPEQAPSPRSAEELKDLVGLADLLNIRLGIVGGDHRATWSMLSIVKSALPDKTVQYIHIDAHHDLYGYRSDQPPLRINHANFLADLLQHRHIDHAVLIGCRDGAAPVRAAQYDGLPISLSQSGEAWRPAQWSDSAHTHLSVDLDILDPQYAPAVSSPIDAGWTPEQLIRTIRQIMNETRIDSCSVVEAGGGDLGTTEAALAVIQELGA
;
A
#
# COMPACT_ATOMS: atom_id res chain seq x y z
N MET A 1 14.93 -13.05 -1.48
CA MET A 1 15.88 -11.96 -1.80
C MET A 1 15.45 -11.38 -3.14
N LEU A 2 15.57 -10.06 -3.32
CA LEU A 2 15.21 -9.38 -4.56
C LEU A 2 16.33 -9.61 -5.60
N ASP A 3 15.93 -9.74 -6.85
CA ASP A 3 16.83 -9.86 -7.99
C ASP A 3 16.91 -8.49 -8.71
N VAL A 4 18.05 -8.22 -9.31
CA VAL A 4 18.36 -6.99 -10.04
C VAL A 4 18.71 -7.36 -11.46
N ARG A 5 18.21 -6.58 -12.42
CA ARG A 5 18.53 -6.79 -13.84
C ARG A 5 18.84 -5.46 -14.50
N LEU A 6 19.83 -5.47 -15.37
CA LEU A 6 20.11 -4.34 -16.26
C LEU A 6 19.04 -4.28 -17.34
N ASN A 7 18.35 -3.14 -17.41
CA ASN A 7 17.22 -2.93 -18.30
C ASN A 7 17.63 -2.66 -19.73
N GLN A 8 18.77 -2.00 -19.90
CA GLN A 8 19.24 -1.54 -21.18
C GLN A 8 20.41 -2.39 -21.67
N ARG A 9 20.47 -2.57 -22.98
CA ARG A 9 21.68 -3.04 -23.65
C ARG A 9 22.70 -1.91 -23.57
N LEU A 10 23.63 -2.04 -22.63
CA LEU A 10 24.68 -1.05 -22.42
C LEU A 10 25.91 -1.40 -23.26
N GLU A 11 26.26 -0.53 -24.21
CA GLU A 11 27.48 -0.69 -25.02
C GLU A 11 28.64 0.12 -24.43
N VAL A 12 29.80 -0.53 -24.27
CA VAL A 12 31.05 0.15 -23.93
C VAL A 12 31.71 0.58 -25.24
N THR A 13 31.86 1.89 -25.43
CA THR A 13 32.59 2.44 -26.59
C THR A 13 34.08 2.10 -26.49
N ALA A 14 34.82 2.23 -27.60
CA ALA A 14 36.28 2.03 -27.62
C ALA A 14 37.05 2.95 -26.65
N CYS A 15 36.45 4.08 -26.26
CA CYS A 15 36.97 5.00 -25.24
C CYS A 15 36.48 4.71 -23.81
N GLY A 16 35.79 3.59 -23.60
CA GLY A 16 35.33 3.12 -22.29
C GLY A 16 34.11 3.86 -21.75
N THR A 17 33.34 4.54 -22.60
CA THR A 17 32.11 5.26 -22.23
C THR A 17 30.90 4.37 -22.43
N LEU A 18 29.91 4.47 -21.54
CA LEU A 18 28.69 3.68 -21.59
C LEU A 18 27.63 4.36 -22.43
N ARG A 19 26.98 3.62 -23.33
CA ARG A 19 25.82 4.08 -24.11
C ARG A 19 24.63 3.19 -23.85
N ASP A 20 23.45 3.78 -23.73
CA ASP A 20 22.21 3.04 -23.79
C ASP A 20 21.83 2.67 -25.23
N GLU A 21 20.73 1.93 -25.38
CA GLU A 21 20.17 1.50 -26.66
C GLU A 21 19.69 2.66 -27.56
N THR A 22 19.53 3.86 -26.99
CA THR A 22 19.20 5.09 -27.74
C THR A 22 20.45 5.86 -28.18
N GLY A 23 21.63 5.42 -27.75
CA GLY A 23 22.91 6.07 -28.02
C GLY A 23 23.24 7.20 -27.02
N GLN A 24 22.44 7.40 -25.97
CA GLN A 24 22.71 8.37 -24.91
C GLN A 24 23.94 7.92 -24.12
N VAL A 25 24.90 8.82 -23.95
CA VAL A 25 26.10 8.56 -23.14
C VAL A 25 25.72 8.64 -21.67
N LEU A 26 25.87 7.51 -20.95
CA LEU A 26 25.72 7.42 -19.51
C LEU A 26 27.08 7.63 -18.85
N THR A 27 27.21 8.71 -18.06
CA THR A 27 28.39 8.96 -17.25
C THR A 27 28.29 8.14 -15.97
N LEU A 28 28.75 6.88 -16.02
CA LEU A 28 28.80 6.02 -14.84
C LEU A 28 30.20 6.01 -14.21
N PRO A 29 30.29 6.00 -12.86
CA PRO A 29 31.53 5.72 -12.15
C PRO A 29 32.28 4.49 -12.71
N PRO A 30 33.63 4.48 -12.76
CA PRO A 30 34.41 3.39 -13.33
C PRO A 30 34.05 2.00 -12.79
N GLU A 31 33.62 1.92 -11.54
CA GLU A 31 33.23 0.70 -10.82
C GLU A 31 31.99 0.03 -11.46
N LEU A 32 31.16 0.80 -12.17
CA LEU A 32 29.92 0.32 -12.78
C LEU A 32 30.11 -0.26 -14.18
N LYS A 33 31.32 -0.17 -14.76
CA LYS A 33 31.61 -0.71 -16.10
C LYS A 33 31.46 -2.23 -16.17
N ILE A 34 31.68 -2.96 -15.06
CA ILE A 34 31.51 -4.41 -14.99
C ILE A 34 30.05 -4.86 -15.23
N LEU A 35 29.07 -3.97 -15.01
CA LEU A 35 27.66 -4.26 -15.31
C LEU A 35 27.44 -4.56 -16.80
N THR A 36 28.28 -4.03 -17.69
CA THR A 36 28.14 -4.24 -19.14
C THR A 36 28.36 -5.69 -19.56
N SER A 37 29.31 -6.36 -18.91
CA SER A 37 29.55 -7.81 -19.08
C SER A 37 28.47 -8.68 -18.45
N LEU A 38 27.60 -8.11 -17.62
CA LEU A 38 26.50 -8.79 -16.91
C LEU A 38 25.13 -8.47 -17.54
N SER A 39 25.12 -7.83 -18.72
CA SER A 39 23.90 -7.47 -19.44
C SER A 39 23.01 -8.70 -19.70
N HIS A 40 21.70 -8.53 -19.49
CA HIS A 40 20.65 -9.55 -19.65
C HIS A 40 20.59 -10.68 -18.60
N GLN A 41 21.44 -10.67 -17.57
CA GLN A 41 21.31 -11.61 -16.44
C GLN A 41 20.52 -10.97 -15.28
N TRP A 42 19.68 -11.78 -14.63
CA TRP A 42 19.16 -11.46 -13.30
C TRP A 42 20.24 -11.86 -12.29
N LEU A 43 20.61 -10.91 -11.44
CA LEU A 43 21.59 -11.10 -10.37
C LEU A 43 20.88 -10.90 -9.04
N SER A 44 21.11 -11.80 -8.10
CA SER A 44 20.74 -11.59 -6.70
C SER A 44 21.55 -10.43 -6.10
N CYS A 45 21.02 -9.81 -5.04
CA CYS A 45 21.75 -8.81 -4.27
C CYS A 45 23.12 -9.32 -3.77
N ALA A 46 23.21 -10.61 -3.41
CA ALA A 46 24.45 -11.24 -2.98
C ALA A 46 25.51 -11.30 -4.11
N GLU A 47 25.10 -11.59 -5.34
CA GLU A 47 26.00 -11.59 -6.50
C GLU A 47 26.51 -10.17 -6.78
N LEU A 48 25.64 -9.16 -6.73
CA LEU A 48 26.04 -7.76 -6.88
C LEU A 48 27.02 -7.31 -5.79
N SER A 49 26.77 -7.69 -4.54
CA SER A 49 27.69 -7.44 -3.42
C SER A 49 29.05 -8.10 -3.66
N ALA A 50 29.08 -9.33 -4.19
CA ALA A 50 30.32 -10.01 -4.56
C ALA A 50 31.08 -9.32 -5.72
N TYR A 51 30.37 -8.61 -6.61
CA TYR A 51 30.96 -7.73 -7.62
C TYR A 51 31.38 -6.35 -7.07
N GLY A 52 31.23 -6.11 -5.77
CA GLY A 52 31.62 -4.87 -5.10
C GLY A 52 30.57 -3.76 -5.13
N PHE A 53 29.31 -4.07 -5.48
CA PHE A 53 28.22 -3.11 -5.45
C PHE A 53 27.53 -3.10 -4.08
N ALA A 54 27.66 -2.00 -3.36
CA ALA A 54 26.88 -1.75 -2.15
C ALA A 54 25.41 -1.42 -2.51
N ALA A 55 24.44 -1.73 -1.63
CA ALA A 55 23.02 -1.51 -1.94
C ALA A 55 22.65 -0.09 -2.33
N TRP A 56 23.32 0.92 -1.75
CA TRP A 56 23.07 2.33 -2.11
C TRP A 56 23.41 2.63 -3.57
N GLN A 57 24.41 1.95 -4.14
CA GLN A 57 24.76 2.07 -5.56
C GLN A 57 23.66 1.46 -6.43
N VAL A 58 23.12 0.31 -6.01
CA VAL A 58 22.00 -0.36 -6.70
C VAL A 58 20.73 0.51 -6.66
N GLU A 59 20.39 1.09 -5.51
CA GLU A 59 19.27 2.03 -5.40
C GLU A 59 19.47 3.24 -6.32
N ARG A 60 20.68 3.78 -6.42
CA ARG A 60 20.97 4.89 -7.35
C ARG A 60 20.74 4.47 -8.80
N LEU A 61 21.25 3.33 -9.22
CA LEU A 61 21.05 2.83 -10.60
C LEU A 61 19.57 2.60 -10.91
N PHE A 62 18.82 2.08 -9.95
CA PHE A 62 17.36 1.90 -10.07
C PHE A 62 16.66 3.23 -10.28
N LEU A 63 17.03 4.26 -9.51
CA LEU A 63 16.47 5.59 -9.64
C LEU A 63 16.85 6.29 -10.94
N GLU A 64 18.02 5.99 -11.50
CA GLU A 64 18.43 6.46 -12.83
C GLU A 64 17.77 5.63 -13.97
N GLY A 65 17.12 4.51 -13.65
CA GLY A 65 16.44 3.65 -14.63
C GLY A 65 17.37 2.71 -15.38
N ILE A 66 18.58 2.52 -14.86
CA ILE A 66 19.62 1.68 -15.46
C ILE A 66 19.39 0.20 -15.12
N VAL A 67 18.86 -0.07 -13.92
CA VAL A 67 18.50 -1.41 -13.46
C VAL A 67 17.05 -1.45 -12.98
N ASP A 68 16.38 -2.59 -13.19
CA ASP A 68 15.16 -2.96 -12.48
C ASP A 68 15.50 -3.76 -11.24
N VAL A 69 14.67 -3.62 -10.21
CA VAL A 69 14.74 -4.41 -8.99
C VAL A 69 13.39 -5.04 -8.68
N GLY A 70 13.39 -6.33 -8.36
CA GLY A 70 12.17 -7.07 -8.11
C GLY A 70 12.38 -8.57 -8.18
N ARG A 71 11.39 -9.27 -8.71
CA ARG A 71 11.46 -10.67 -9.15
C ARG A 71 11.24 -10.68 -10.66
N THR A 72 11.62 -11.76 -11.33
CA THR A 72 11.53 -11.91 -12.80
C THR A 72 10.18 -11.54 -13.43
N ARG A 73 9.08 -11.55 -12.65
CA ARG A 73 7.73 -11.19 -13.08
C ARG A 73 7.13 -9.96 -12.38
N PHE A 74 7.80 -9.41 -11.37
CA PHE A 74 7.21 -8.38 -10.51
C PHE A 74 8.26 -7.34 -10.14
N GLN A 75 7.96 -6.07 -10.36
CA GLN A 75 8.92 -5.00 -10.17
C GLN A 75 8.49 -4.04 -9.06
N ILE A 76 9.49 -3.42 -8.44
CA ILE A 76 9.24 -2.31 -7.52
C ILE A 76 8.99 -1.04 -8.35
N PRO A 77 7.93 -0.25 -8.06
CA PRO A 77 7.56 0.88 -8.89
C PRO A 77 8.53 2.05 -8.73
N ARG A 78 9.47 2.16 -9.67
CA ARG A 78 10.48 3.24 -9.72
C ARG A 78 9.86 4.62 -9.64
N ARG A 79 8.74 4.84 -10.32
CA ARG A 79 8.06 6.13 -10.37
C ARG A 79 7.50 6.55 -9.01
N ALA A 80 6.92 5.61 -8.26
CA ALA A 80 6.47 5.87 -6.90
C ALA A 80 7.63 6.30 -6.00
N ARG A 81 8.81 5.67 -6.20
CA ARG A 81 10.02 6.00 -5.45
C ARG A 81 10.56 7.39 -5.81
N ILE A 82 10.64 7.73 -7.09
CA ILE A 82 11.08 9.05 -7.56
C ILE A 82 10.18 10.14 -6.96
N TYR A 83 8.86 9.97 -7.09
CA TYR A 83 7.92 10.94 -6.57
C TYR A 83 8.03 11.11 -5.04
N TYR A 84 8.16 10.01 -4.30
CA TYR A 84 8.41 10.07 -2.85
C TYR A 84 9.68 10.87 -2.51
N LYS A 85 10.77 10.68 -3.26
CA LYS A 85 12.03 11.43 -3.04
C LYS A 85 11.88 12.93 -3.29
N GLU A 86 11.10 13.30 -4.30
CA GLU A 86 10.82 14.70 -4.61
C GLU A 86 9.98 15.37 -3.53
N GLN A 87 8.98 14.67 -2.99
CA GLN A 87 8.09 15.23 -1.95
C GLN A 87 8.71 15.24 -0.55
N PHE A 88 9.57 14.27 -0.23
CA PHE A 88 10.15 14.10 1.11
C PHE A 88 11.69 14.04 1.06
N PRO A 89 12.38 15.10 0.59
CA PRO A 89 13.84 15.09 0.39
C PRO A 89 14.62 14.75 1.66
N ASN A 90 14.15 15.18 2.84
CA ASN A 90 14.83 14.89 4.11
C ASN A 90 14.77 13.41 4.51
N LYS A 91 13.76 12.66 4.04
CA LYS A 91 13.62 11.21 4.23
C LYS A 91 14.44 10.39 3.23
N THR A 92 14.94 11.03 2.17
CA THR A 92 15.71 10.32 1.13
C THR A 92 17.09 9.86 1.59
N VAL A 93 17.65 10.51 2.61
CA VAL A 93 18.94 10.14 3.21
C VAL A 93 18.86 8.79 3.90
N GLU A 94 17.67 8.36 4.31
CA GLU A 94 17.48 7.16 5.12
C GLU A 94 17.48 5.86 4.30
N GLN A 95 17.48 5.96 2.96
CA GLN A 95 17.60 4.87 1.98
C GLN A 95 16.93 3.52 2.38
N PRO A 96 15.64 3.50 2.77
CA PRO A 96 14.99 2.27 3.22
C PRO A 96 14.95 1.16 2.17
N PHE A 97 15.03 1.50 0.89
CA PHE A 97 15.07 0.50 -0.15
C PHE A 97 16.44 -0.20 -0.23
N SER A 98 17.54 0.54 -0.06
CA SER A 98 18.88 -0.06 -0.03
C SER A 98 19.07 -0.99 1.16
N THR A 99 18.52 -0.66 2.33
CA THR A 99 18.65 -1.52 3.52
C THR A 99 18.02 -2.90 3.34
N TRP A 100 17.01 -3.05 2.48
CA TRP A 100 16.40 -4.36 2.18
C TRP A 100 17.18 -5.17 1.15
N LEU A 101 18.04 -4.54 0.36
CA LEU A 101 18.92 -5.26 -0.57
C LEU A 101 20.05 -5.96 0.19
N ASP A 102 20.50 -5.36 1.29
CA ASP A 102 21.57 -5.90 2.15
C ASP A 102 21.05 -6.75 3.33
N GLY A 103 19.73 -6.81 3.55
CA GLY A 103 19.12 -7.42 4.73
C GLY A 103 17.93 -8.34 4.44
N PRO A 104 17.34 -9.00 5.46
CA PRO A 104 16.09 -9.72 5.30
C PRO A 104 14.96 -8.75 4.89
N PRO A 105 13.99 -9.19 4.07
CA PRO A 105 12.88 -8.34 3.69
C PRO A 105 12.01 -7.99 4.92
N PRO A 106 11.35 -6.82 4.91
CA PRO A 106 10.39 -6.46 5.94
C PRO A 106 9.17 -7.40 5.89
N ARG A 107 8.39 -7.41 6.98
CA ARG A 107 7.13 -8.19 7.03
C ARG A 107 5.99 -7.52 6.26
N ALA A 108 6.10 -6.21 6.02
CA ALA A 108 5.17 -5.44 5.20
C ALA A 108 5.91 -4.43 4.30
N PHE A 109 5.44 -4.29 3.07
CA PHE A 109 5.75 -3.18 2.19
C PHE A 109 4.65 -2.15 2.27
N TRP A 110 5.00 -0.86 2.31
CA TRP A 110 4.03 0.22 2.33
C TRP A 110 4.15 1.07 1.08
N ILE A 111 3.02 1.40 0.45
CA ILE A 111 2.97 2.38 -0.64
C ILE A 111 1.94 3.46 -0.30
N GLY A 112 2.33 4.73 -0.45
CA GLY A 112 1.41 5.84 -0.25
C GLY A 112 0.49 6.02 -1.44
N LEU A 113 -0.82 6.08 -1.19
CA LEU A 113 -1.82 6.38 -2.20
C LEU A 113 -2.64 7.59 -1.75
N PRO A 114 -2.35 8.80 -2.26
CA PRO A 114 -2.99 10.00 -1.73
C PRO A 114 -4.46 10.18 -2.14
N TYR A 115 -4.91 9.55 -3.22
CA TYR A 115 -6.23 9.74 -3.87
C TYR A 115 -6.68 11.19 -4.11
N THR A 116 -5.73 12.11 -3.96
CA THR A 116 -5.85 13.57 -4.06
C THR A 116 -4.50 14.10 -4.55
N ASN A 117 -4.46 15.33 -5.07
CA ASN A 117 -3.22 15.88 -5.61
C ASN A 117 -2.29 16.34 -4.47
N LEU A 118 -1.24 15.57 -4.17
CA LEU A 118 -0.26 15.92 -3.16
C LEU A 118 0.48 17.24 -3.49
N ALA A 119 0.69 17.58 -4.76
CA ALA A 119 1.35 18.85 -5.13
C ALA A 119 0.51 20.10 -4.78
N ARG A 120 -0.79 19.93 -4.49
CA ARG A 120 -1.66 21.02 -4.06
C ARG A 120 -1.95 21.01 -2.56
N LEU A 121 -1.63 19.92 -1.84
CA LEU A 121 -1.93 19.66 -0.41
C LEU A 121 -3.30 20.22 0.04
N GLY A 122 -4.28 20.27 -0.88
CA GLY A 122 -5.52 21.02 -0.66
C GLY A 122 -6.61 20.17 -0.01
N HIS A 123 -6.31 18.91 0.28
CA HIS A 123 -7.22 17.94 0.88
C HIS A 123 -6.58 17.38 2.14
N SER A 124 -7.35 17.31 3.23
CA SER A 124 -6.85 16.93 4.56
C SER A 124 -6.18 15.56 4.57
N THR A 125 -6.69 14.59 3.81
CA THR A 125 -6.11 13.24 3.72
C THR A 125 -4.76 13.18 2.98
N ALA A 126 -4.49 14.13 2.07
CA ALA A 126 -3.19 14.27 1.43
C ALA A 126 -2.15 14.83 2.42
N SER A 127 -2.53 15.84 3.21
CA SER A 127 -1.66 16.37 4.25
C SER A 127 -1.42 15.34 5.36
N GLY A 128 -2.43 14.55 5.74
CA GLY A 128 -2.24 13.49 6.73
C GLY A 128 -1.31 12.37 6.26
N LEU A 129 -1.39 11.95 4.99
CA LEU A 129 -0.37 11.07 4.41
C LEU A 129 1.03 11.69 4.51
N ALA A 130 1.18 12.98 4.22
CA ALA A 130 2.45 13.67 4.32
C ALA A 130 2.99 13.71 5.77
N ASP A 131 2.12 13.98 6.75
CA ASP A 131 2.47 14.00 8.17
C ASP A 131 2.91 12.61 8.67
N ILE A 132 2.19 11.56 8.27
CA ILE A 132 2.57 10.17 8.55
C ILE A 132 3.94 9.86 7.96
N LEU A 133 4.16 10.17 6.68
CA LEU A 133 5.43 9.87 6.01
C LEU A 133 6.60 10.69 6.58
N ALA A 134 6.35 11.94 6.99
CA ALA A 134 7.34 12.77 7.67
C ALA A 134 7.70 12.26 9.07
N SER A 135 6.74 11.63 9.75
CA SER A 135 6.91 11.12 11.12
C SER A 135 7.34 9.65 11.16
N ALA A 136 7.15 8.91 10.07
CA ALA A 136 7.52 7.50 9.96
C ALA A 136 9.04 7.29 10.11
N CYS A 137 9.40 6.25 10.84
CA CYS A 137 10.77 5.78 10.98
C CYS A 137 11.02 4.71 9.90
N PRO A 138 11.98 4.91 8.96
CA PRO A 138 12.20 3.97 7.85
C PRO A 138 12.68 2.59 8.28
N GLN A 139 13.28 2.49 9.47
CA GLN A 139 13.71 1.22 10.06
C GLN A 139 12.51 0.37 10.49
N THR A 140 11.36 0.98 10.78
CA THR A 140 10.15 0.28 11.24
C THR A 140 9.04 0.29 10.20
N ILE A 141 8.96 1.33 9.36
CA ILE A 141 7.94 1.51 8.33
C ILE A 141 8.61 1.53 6.96
N SER A 142 8.46 0.40 6.28
CA SER A 142 9.10 0.10 5.01
C SER A 142 8.34 0.71 3.81
N VAL A 143 8.45 2.03 3.62
CA VAL A 143 7.77 2.75 2.53
C VAL A 143 8.54 2.63 1.21
N LEU A 144 7.93 1.95 0.24
CA LEU A 144 8.43 1.77 -1.12
C LEU A 144 8.37 3.05 -1.95
N GLY A 145 7.32 3.85 -1.77
CA GLY A 145 7.13 5.10 -2.49
C GLY A 145 5.72 5.64 -2.33
N VAL A 146 5.40 6.66 -3.13
CA VAL A 146 4.07 7.28 -3.17
C VAL A 146 3.67 7.42 -4.63
N LEU A 147 2.49 6.93 -5.00
CA LEU A 147 2.00 7.17 -6.35
C LEU A 147 1.51 8.62 -6.50
N PRO A 148 1.87 9.31 -7.59
CA PRO A 148 1.60 10.74 -7.75
C PRO A 148 0.15 11.07 -8.09
N GLU A 149 -0.66 10.07 -8.44
CA GLU A 149 -2.01 10.30 -8.96
C GLU A 149 -3.12 10.26 -7.91
N GLN A 150 -4.20 10.96 -8.24
CA GLN A 150 -5.44 11.03 -7.45
C GLN A 150 -6.30 9.76 -7.58
N ALA A 151 -5.96 8.89 -8.52
CA ALA A 151 -6.48 7.53 -8.69
C ALA A 151 -5.46 6.76 -9.54
N PRO A 152 -5.33 5.43 -9.37
CA PRO A 152 -4.39 4.66 -10.17
C PRO A 152 -4.69 4.83 -11.65
N SER A 153 -3.75 5.42 -12.39
CA SER A 153 -3.76 5.37 -13.85
C SER A 153 -3.62 3.90 -14.30
N PRO A 154 -3.91 3.55 -15.58
CA PRO A 154 -3.66 2.19 -16.07
C PRO A 154 -2.24 1.70 -15.77
N ARG A 155 -1.26 2.61 -15.84
CA ARG A 155 0.13 2.34 -15.47
C ARG A 155 0.33 2.14 -13.97
N SER A 156 -0.24 2.99 -13.11
CA SER A 156 -0.17 2.82 -11.65
C SER A 156 -0.86 1.52 -11.21
N ALA A 157 -1.94 1.13 -11.89
CA ALA A 157 -2.64 -0.12 -11.63
C ALA A 157 -1.77 -1.33 -11.98
N GLU A 158 -1.03 -1.28 -13.10
CA GLU A 158 -0.06 -2.32 -13.46
C GLU A 158 1.10 -2.39 -12.45
N GLU A 159 1.68 -1.24 -12.08
CA GLU A 159 2.70 -1.13 -11.04
C GLU A 159 2.24 -1.71 -9.69
N LEU A 160 0.98 -1.48 -9.30
CA LEU A 160 0.39 -2.06 -8.09
C LEU A 160 0.09 -3.55 -8.23
N LYS A 161 -0.33 -4.03 -9.40
CA LYS A 161 -0.49 -5.48 -9.66
C LYS A 161 0.83 -6.21 -9.51
N ASP A 162 1.91 -5.62 -10.02
CA ASP A 162 3.26 -6.17 -9.86
C ASP A 162 3.64 -6.25 -8.38
N LEU A 163 3.38 -5.20 -7.60
CA LEU A 163 3.61 -5.23 -6.16
C LEU A 163 2.76 -6.27 -5.43
N VAL A 164 1.48 -6.45 -5.80
CA VAL A 164 0.63 -7.50 -5.22
C VAL A 164 1.25 -8.87 -5.49
N GLY A 165 1.66 -9.13 -6.73
CA GLY A 165 2.29 -10.40 -7.08
C GLY A 165 3.64 -10.62 -6.41
N LEU A 166 4.44 -9.56 -6.25
CA LEU A 166 5.69 -9.61 -5.49
C LEU A 166 5.44 -9.95 -4.02
N ALA A 167 4.48 -9.26 -3.39
CA ALA A 167 4.10 -9.45 -2.01
C ALA A 167 3.60 -10.89 -1.76
N ASP A 168 2.74 -11.40 -2.65
CA ASP A 168 2.25 -12.78 -2.61
C ASP A 168 3.39 -13.81 -2.73
N LEU A 169 4.26 -13.62 -3.73
CA LEU A 169 5.40 -14.50 -3.99
C LEU A 169 6.39 -14.54 -2.82
N LEU A 170 6.61 -13.39 -2.17
CA LEU A 170 7.53 -13.26 -1.05
C LEU A 170 6.88 -13.55 0.31
N ASN A 171 5.56 -13.77 0.35
CA ASN A 171 4.82 -13.95 1.59
C ASN A 171 4.98 -12.74 2.54
N ILE A 172 4.90 -11.53 1.97
CA ILE A 172 5.03 -10.22 2.64
C ILE A 172 3.69 -9.50 2.52
N ARG A 173 3.31 -8.71 3.53
CA ARG A 173 2.09 -7.91 3.46
C ARG A 173 2.28 -6.71 2.54
N LEU A 174 1.31 -6.41 1.69
CA LEU A 174 1.27 -5.13 0.98
C LEU A 174 0.30 -4.18 1.68
N GLY A 175 0.85 -3.15 2.29
CA GLY A 175 0.15 -2.07 2.97
C GLY A 175 -0.01 -0.82 2.10
N ILE A 176 -1.17 -0.19 2.20
CA ILE A 176 -1.44 1.14 1.66
C ILE A 176 -1.50 2.15 2.80
N VAL A 177 -0.89 3.33 2.61
CA VAL A 177 -1.07 4.45 3.54
C VAL A 177 -1.73 5.63 2.83
N GLY A 178 -2.71 6.21 3.50
CA GLY A 178 -3.26 7.53 3.22
C GLY A 178 -4.33 7.56 2.14
N GLY A 179 -4.69 8.80 1.80
CA GLY A 179 -5.84 9.10 0.97
C GLY A 179 -7.16 8.94 1.71
N ASP A 180 -8.24 9.08 0.95
CA ASP A 180 -9.56 8.68 1.41
C ASP A 180 -9.74 7.16 1.26
N HIS A 181 -10.83 6.62 1.82
CA HIS A 181 -11.06 5.17 1.89
C HIS A 181 -11.21 4.51 0.50
N ARG A 182 -11.32 5.26 -0.60
CA ARG A 182 -11.22 4.69 -1.97
C ARG A 182 -9.87 4.06 -2.26
N ALA A 183 -8.84 4.37 -1.47
CA ALA A 183 -7.56 3.68 -1.58
C ALA A 183 -7.71 2.17 -1.40
N THR A 184 -8.56 1.76 -0.45
CA THR A 184 -8.93 0.36 -0.22
C THR A 184 -9.71 -0.21 -1.41
N TRP A 185 -10.69 0.51 -1.95
CA TRP A 185 -11.46 0.08 -3.13
C TRP A 185 -10.56 -0.31 -4.32
N SER A 186 -9.62 0.56 -4.69
CA SER A 186 -8.76 0.26 -5.83
C SER A 186 -7.75 -0.83 -5.50
N MET A 187 -7.24 -0.87 -4.27
CA MET A 187 -6.33 -1.94 -3.84
C MET A 187 -6.99 -3.32 -3.95
N LEU A 188 -8.23 -3.47 -3.49
CA LEU A 188 -8.98 -4.72 -3.59
C LEU A 188 -9.29 -5.10 -5.04
N SER A 189 -9.66 -4.12 -5.87
CA SER A 189 -9.86 -4.33 -7.31
C SER A 189 -8.58 -4.82 -8.00
N ILE A 190 -7.43 -4.24 -7.62
CA ILE A 190 -6.11 -4.62 -8.13
C ILE A 190 -5.69 -6.00 -7.62
N VAL A 191 -5.89 -6.30 -6.34
CA VAL A 191 -5.64 -7.62 -5.75
C VAL A 191 -6.40 -8.69 -6.52
N LYS A 192 -7.71 -8.50 -6.75
CA LYS A 192 -8.50 -9.46 -7.52
C LYS A 192 -7.98 -9.62 -8.95
N SER A 193 -7.59 -8.52 -9.59
CA SER A 193 -7.06 -8.59 -10.95
C SER A 193 -5.68 -9.26 -11.02
N ALA A 194 -4.84 -9.12 -10.00
CA ALA A 194 -3.52 -9.75 -9.93
C ALA A 194 -3.61 -11.24 -9.56
N LEU A 195 -4.62 -11.61 -8.76
CA LEU A 195 -4.84 -12.95 -8.21
C LEU A 195 -6.26 -13.44 -8.55
N PRO A 196 -6.60 -13.64 -9.84
CA PRO A 196 -7.99 -13.87 -10.29
C PRO A 196 -8.63 -15.12 -9.68
N ASP A 197 -7.83 -16.17 -9.45
CA ASP A 197 -8.28 -17.45 -8.93
C ASP A 197 -8.41 -17.49 -7.40
N LYS A 198 -7.92 -16.46 -6.69
CA LYS A 198 -8.03 -16.41 -5.23
C LYS A 198 -9.38 -15.86 -4.80
N THR A 199 -9.94 -16.48 -3.77
CA THR A 199 -10.97 -15.86 -2.95
C THR A 199 -10.36 -14.67 -2.21
N VAL A 200 -11.05 -13.54 -2.20
CA VAL A 200 -10.61 -12.32 -1.50
C VAL A 200 -11.61 -12.00 -0.40
N GLN A 201 -11.12 -11.92 0.84
CA GLN A 201 -11.92 -11.59 2.02
C GLN A 201 -11.47 -10.24 2.58
N TYR A 202 -12.44 -9.45 3.03
CA TYR A 202 -12.21 -8.07 3.44
C TYR A 202 -12.65 -7.86 4.90
N ILE A 203 -11.74 -7.34 5.72
CA ILE A 203 -12.01 -6.88 7.08
C ILE A 203 -11.97 -5.34 7.05
N HIS A 204 -13.08 -4.73 7.46
CA HIS A 204 -13.34 -3.31 7.38
C HIS A 204 -13.50 -2.79 8.81
N ILE A 205 -12.45 -2.16 9.37
CA ILE A 205 -12.52 -1.47 10.66
C ILE A 205 -12.75 0.02 10.40
N ASP A 206 -13.93 0.51 10.74
CA ASP A 206 -14.41 1.85 10.36
C ASP A 206 -15.65 2.24 11.17
N ALA A 207 -15.88 3.55 11.37
CA ALA A 207 -17.15 4.06 11.87
C ALA A 207 -18.29 3.98 10.84
N HIS A 208 -17.96 3.94 9.56
CA HIS A 208 -18.86 3.90 8.41
C HIS A 208 -18.94 2.52 7.79
N HIS A 209 -20.04 2.28 7.07
CA HIS A 209 -20.26 1.02 6.35
C HIS A 209 -19.82 1.06 4.87
N ASP A 210 -19.53 2.25 4.33
CA ASP A 210 -19.25 2.52 2.91
C ASP A 210 -20.24 1.95 1.89
N LEU A 211 -21.52 1.92 2.28
CA LEU A 211 -22.69 1.57 1.46
C LEU A 211 -23.61 2.79 1.25
N TYR A 212 -23.10 4.02 1.36
CA TYR A 212 -23.91 5.22 1.21
C TYR A 212 -24.67 5.21 -0.11
N GLY A 213 -25.97 5.45 -0.01
CA GLY A 213 -26.87 5.48 -1.15
C GLY A 213 -27.24 4.11 -1.73
N TYR A 214 -26.83 2.99 -1.10
CA TYR A 214 -27.31 1.67 -1.49
C TYR A 214 -28.83 1.58 -1.34
N ARG A 215 -29.53 1.29 -2.44
CA ARG A 215 -31.01 1.32 -2.55
C ARG A 215 -31.66 2.65 -2.18
N SER A 216 -30.89 3.74 -2.22
CA SER A 216 -31.43 5.10 -2.21
C SER A 216 -32.22 5.35 -3.51
N ASP A 217 -33.25 6.19 -3.42
CA ASP A 217 -33.94 6.76 -4.58
C ASP A 217 -33.02 7.66 -5.41
N GLN A 218 -31.97 8.20 -4.78
CA GLN A 218 -30.88 8.95 -5.41
C GLN A 218 -29.54 8.28 -5.12
N PRO A 219 -29.16 7.21 -5.84
CA PRO A 219 -27.86 6.59 -5.66
C PRO A 219 -26.75 7.53 -6.19
N PRO A 220 -25.54 7.49 -5.61
CA PRO A 220 -24.44 8.34 -6.07
C PRO A 220 -24.03 7.98 -7.50
N LEU A 221 -23.72 9.00 -8.30
CA LEU A 221 -23.36 8.82 -9.71
C LEU A 221 -21.96 8.20 -9.94
N ARG A 222 -21.10 8.18 -8.91
CA ARG A 222 -19.70 7.74 -8.99
C ARG A 222 -19.29 7.04 -7.70
N ILE A 223 -18.31 6.14 -7.81
CA ILE A 223 -17.63 5.55 -6.66
C ILE A 223 -16.81 6.61 -5.91
N ASN A 224 -17.00 6.69 -4.60
CA ASN A 224 -16.33 7.56 -3.65
C ASN A 224 -16.04 6.79 -2.34
N HIS A 225 -15.42 7.44 -1.35
CA HIS A 225 -15.04 6.79 -0.09
C HIS A 225 -16.25 6.21 0.65
N ALA A 226 -17.44 6.82 0.55
CA ALA A 226 -18.60 6.42 1.32
C ALA A 226 -19.47 5.33 0.68
N ASN A 227 -19.20 4.84 -0.54
CA ASN A 227 -20.13 3.97 -1.27
C ASN A 227 -19.51 2.78 -2.02
N PHE A 228 -18.20 2.56 -1.86
CA PHE A 228 -17.47 1.63 -2.70
C PHE A 228 -17.71 0.16 -2.37
N LEU A 229 -18.20 -0.17 -1.17
CA LEU A 229 -18.29 -1.55 -0.71
C LEU A 229 -19.27 -2.37 -1.56
N ALA A 230 -20.40 -1.78 -1.94
CA ALA A 230 -21.38 -2.45 -2.80
C ALA A 230 -20.78 -2.81 -4.16
N ASP A 231 -19.99 -1.91 -4.74
CA ASP A 231 -19.32 -2.12 -6.01
C ASP A 231 -18.33 -3.28 -5.97
N LEU A 232 -17.51 -3.37 -4.90
CA LEU A 232 -16.57 -4.49 -4.73
C LEU A 232 -17.26 -5.84 -4.67
N LEU A 233 -18.38 -5.93 -3.95
CA LEU A 233 -19.14 -7.18 -3.77
C LEU A 233 -19.90 -7.56 -5.05
N GLN A 234 -20.55 -6.59 -5.69
CA GLN A 234 -21.33 -6.82 -6.91
C GLN A 234 -20.45 -7.24 -8.09
N HIS A 235 -19.26 -6.65 -8.23
CA HIS A 235 -18.29 -7.01 -9.27
C HIS A 235 -17.35 -8.15 -8.87
N ARG A 236 -17.53 -8.74 -7.67
CA ARG A 236 -16.73 -9.86 -7.16
C ARG A 236 -15.23 -9.56 -7.09
N HIS A 237 -14.90 -8.30 -6.80
CA HIS A 237 -13.55 -7.93 -6.37
C HIS A 237 -13.23 -8.49 -4.99
N ILE A 238 -14.26 -8.61 -4.15
CA ILE A 238 -14.21 -9.35 -2.89
C ILE A 238 -15.36 -10.35 -2.83
N ASP A 239 -15.16 -11.45 -2.12
CA ASP A 239 -16.13 -12.53 -1.96
C ASP A 239 -16.88 -12.45 -0.63
N HIS A 240 -16.33 -11.76 0.38
CA HIS A 240 -16.98 -11.54 1.67
C HIS A 240 -16.38 -10.31 2.38
N ALA A 241 -17.22 -9.57 3.09
CA ALA A 241 -16.81 -8.44 3.94
C ALA A 241 -17.26 -8.62 5.39
N VAL A 242 -16.37 -8.37 6.34
CA VAL A 242 -16.68 -8.23 7.77
C VAL A 242 -16.53 -6.76 8.14
N LEU A 243 -17.62 -6.11 8.54
CA LEU A 243 -17.57 -4.73 9.02
C LEU A 243 -17.54 -4.69 10.54
N ILE A 244 -16.59 -3.94 11.08
CA ILE A 244 -16.29 -3.86 12.49
C ILE A 244 -16.33 -2.40 12.93
N GLY A 245 -17.21 -2.10 13.88
CA GLY A 245 -17.29 -0.76 14.49
C GLY A 245 -18.25 0.24 13.82
N CYS A 246 -18.92 -0.16 12.73
CA CYS A 246 -19.87 0.70 12.02
C CYS A 246 -20.97 1.23 12.95
N ARG A 247 -21.19 2.55 12.91
CA ARG A 247 -22.15 3.29 13.74
C ARG A 247 -22.81 4.46 13.00
N ASP A 248 -22.70 4.51 11.67
CA ASP A 248 -23.31 5.48 10.75
C ASP A 248 -24.74 5.13 10.29
N GLY A 249 -25.28 4.01 10.77
CA GLY A 249 -26.67 3.60 10.56
C GLY A 249 -26.81 2.30 9.76
N ALA A 250 -27.52 1.31 10.32
CA ALA A 250 -27.54 -0.03 9.75
C ALA A 250 -28.49 -0.25 8.56
N ALA A 251 -29.20 0.78 8.06
CA ALA A 251 -30.19 0.60 7.00
C ALA A 251 -29.57 0.14 5.65
N PRO A 252 -28.48 0.76 5.15
CA PRO A 252 -27.83 0.30 3.92
C PRO A 252 -27.25 -1.11 4.04
N VAL A 253 -26.63 -1.45 5.18
CA VAL A 253 -26.11 -2.80 5.44
C VAL A 253 -27.23 -3.84 5.41
N ARG A 254 -28.34 -3.61 6.12
CA ARG A 254 -29.49 -4.53 6.11
C ARG A 254 -30.07 -4.70 4.71
N ALA A 255 -30.15 -3.62 3.94
CA ALA A 255 -30.64 -3.67 2.57
C ALA A 255 -29.72 -4.49 1.67
N ALA A 256 -28.40 -4.35 1.82
CA ALA A 256 -27.38 -5.13 1.11
C ALA A 256 -27.43 -6.63 1.47
N GLN A 257 -27.53 -6.94 2.77
CA GLN A 257 -27.67 -8.32 3.24
C GLN A 257 -28.97 -8.97 2.76
N TYR A 258 -30.09 -8.23 2.74
CA TYR A 258 -31.36 -8.70 2.20
C TYR A 258 -31.24 -9.09 0.71
N ASP A 259 -30.39 -8.39 -0.04
CA ASP A 259 -30.08 -8.69 -1.45
C ASP A 259 -29.06 -9.81 -1.65
N GLY A 260 -28.60 -10.41 -0.55
CA GLY A 260 -27.64 -11.50 -0.58
C GLY A 260 -26.20 -11.03 -0.78
N LEU A 261 -25.88 -9.74 -0.59
CA LEU A 261 -24.48 -9.33 -0.53
C LEU A 261 -23.80 -9.95 0.70
N PRO A 262 -22.63 -10.59 0.56
CA PRO A 262 -22.00 -11.39 1.61
C PRO A 262 -21.28 -10.51 2.65
N ILE A 263 -22.07 -9.90 3.54
CA ILE A 263 -21.61 -8.98 4.58
C ILE A 263 -21.91 -9.54 5.96
N SER A 264 -20.93 -9.53 6.85
CA SER A 264 -21.08 -9.83 8.27
C SER A 264 -20.75 -8.60 9.11
N LEU A 265 -21.46 -8.43 10.24
CA LEU A 265 -21.29 -7.31 11.15
C LEU A 265 -20.72 -7.79 12.48
N SER A 266 -19.76 -7.06 13.04
CA SER A 266 -19.24 -7.26 14.39
C SER A 266 -19.16 -5.91 15.12
N GLN A 267 -19.83 -5.79 16.26
CA GLN A 267 -19.85 -4.52 17.01
C GLN A 267 -18.62 -4.33 17.91
N SER A 268 -18.09 -5.40 18.49
CA SER A 268 -17.03 -5.34 19.51
C SER A 268 -15.67 -5.85 19.06
N GLY A 269 -15.54 -6.34 17.82
CA GLY A 269 -14.31 -6.99 17.33
C GLY A 269 -14.05 -8.38 17.92
N GLU A 270 -14.57 -8.71 19.10
CA GLU A 270 -14.31 -9.98 19.81
C GLU A 270 -14.85 -11.22 19.07
N ALA A 271 -15.95 -11.07 18.33
CA ALA A 271 -16.54 -12.11 17.48
C ALA A 271 -16.53 -11.69 16.00
N TRP A 272 -15.40 -11.11 15.55
CA TRP A 272 -15.28 -10.64 14.18
C TRP A 272 -15.36 -11.75 13.13
N ARG A 273 -14.89 -12.95 13.45
CA ARG A 273 -14.69 -14.03 12.48
C ARG A 273 -15.98 -14.82 12.21
N PRO A 274 -16.58 -14.74 11.01
CA PRO A 274 -17.79 -15.48 10.67
C PRO A 274 -17.48 -16.95 10.34
N ALA A 275 -18.49 -17.82 10.44
CA ALA A 275 -18.33 -19.27 10.22
C ALA A 275 -17.85 -19.64 8.81
N GLN A 276 -18.18 -18.83 7.80
CA GLN A 276 -17.76 -19.01 6.41
C GLN A 276 -16.37 -18.41 6.08
N TRP A 277 -15.65 -17.88 7.07
CA TRP A 277 -14.30 -17.34 6.88
C TRP A 277 -13.32 -18.44 6.44
N SER A 278 -12.39 -18.11 5.53
CA SER A 278 -11.47 -19.10 4.95
C SER A 278 -10.03 -18.67 5.17
N ASP A 279 -9.27 -19.43 5.95
CA ASP A 279 -7.85 -19.14 6.22
C ASP A 279 -6.95 -19.29 4.99
N SER A 280 -7.45 -19.88 3.90
CA SER A 280 -6.72 -19.99 2.63
C SER A 280 -7.05 -18.85 1.65
N ALA A 281 -7.99 -17.97 1.98
CA ALA A 281 -8.34 -16.82 1.15
C ALA A 281 -7.31 -15.70 1.32
N HIS A 282 -7.19 -14.85 0.29
CA HIS A 282 -6.45 -13.59 0.40
C HIS A 282 -7.21 -12.66 1.35
N THR A 283 -6.62 -12.31 2.49
CA THR A 283 -7.26 -11.45 3.48
C THR A 283 -6.71 -10.03 3.40
N HIS A 284 -7.60 -9.06 3.18
CA HIS A 284 -7.30 -7.64 3.28
C HIS A 284 -7.88 -7.04 4.56
N LEU A 285 -7.07 -6.34 5.35
CA LEU A 285 -7.52 -5.60 6.53
C LEU A 285 -7.35 -4.09 6.30
N SER A 286 -8.47 -3.37 6.20
CA SER A 286 -8.49 -1.90 6.16
C SER A 286 -8.82 -1.35 7.52
N VAL A 287 -8.06 -0.32 7.91
CA VAL A 287 -8.33 0.49 9.09
C VAL A 287 -8.59 1.93 8.63
N ASP A 288 -9.85 2.33 8.71
CA ASP A 288 -10.23 3.74 8.70
C ASP A 288 -9.98 4.32 10.09
N LEU A 289 -9.31 5.47 10.17
CA LEU A 289 -9.00 6.08 11.46
C LEU A 289 -10.20 6.73 12.14
N ASP A 290 -11.30 6.98 11.42
CA ASP A 290 -12.51 7.51 12.04
C ASP A 290 -13.22 6.50 12.97
N ILE A 291 -12.75 5.24 13.00
CA ILE A 291 -13.12 4.28 14.04
C ILE A 291 -12.82 4.82 15.44
N LEU A 292 -11.78 5.66 15.57
CA LEU A 292 -11.36 6.25 16.82
C LEU A 292 -12.34 7.34 17.27
N ASP A 293 -12.47 7.48 18.58
CA ASP A 293 -13.20 8.63 19.12
C ASP A 293 -12.53 9.94 18.66
N PRO A 294 -13.31 10.97 18.26
CA PRO A 294 -12.75 12.23 17.76
C PRO A 294 -11.78 12.91 18.74
N GLN A 295 -11.83 12.60 20.04
CA GLN A 295 -10.85 13.10 21.00
C GLN A 295 -9.41 12.59 20.76
N TYR A 296 -9.24 11.45 20.08
CA TYR A 296 -7.93 10.84 19.79
C TYR A 296 -7.47 11.09 18.35
N ALA A 297 -8.40 11.17 17.41
CA ALA A 297 -8.11 11.41 16.00
C ALA A 297 -9.00 12.56 15.44
N PRO A 298 -8.85 13.80 15.95
CA PRO A 298 -9.74 14.91 15.58
C PRO A 298 -9.61 15.37 14.13
N ALA A 299 -8.54 14.98 13.41
CA ALA A 299 -8.34 15.38 12.03
C ALA A 299 -8.87 14.39 11.00
N VAL A 300 -9.53 13.30 11.41
CA VAL A 300 -10.21 12.40 10.46
C VAL A 300 -11.26 13.17 9.66
N SER A 301 -11.52 12.72 8.42
CA SER A 301 -12.40 13.45 7.50
C SER A 301 -13.88 13.44 7.90
N SER A 302 -14.33 12.35 8.55
CA SER A 302 -15.73 12.11 8.89
C SER A 302 -15.87 11.60 10.34
N PRO A 303 -15.60 12.42 11.38
CA PRO A 303 -15.64 11.94 12.76
C PRO A 303 -17.05 11.51 13.20
N ILE A 304 -17.17 10.33 13.84
CA ILE A 304 -18.37 9.90 14.57
C ILE A 304 -18.04 9.67 16.04
N ASP A 305 -18.79 10.33 16.93
CA ASP A 305 -18.69 10.20 18.38
C ASP A 305 -18.83 8.75 18.89
N ALA A 306 -18.44 8.55 20.16
CA ALA A 306 -18.46 7.24 20.83
C ALA A 306 -17.61 6.20 20.09
N GLY A 307 -16.47 6.65 19.59
CA GLY A 307 -15.49 5.82 18.89
C GLY A 307 -14.58 5.06 19.86
N TRP A 308 -13.62 4.36 19.29
CA TRP A 308 -12.69 3.53 20.06
C TRP A 308 -11.55 4.34 20.65
N THR A 309 -10.96 3.83 21.73
CA THR A 309 -9.64 4.29 22.17
C THR A 309 -8.54 3.66 21.30
N PRO A 310 -7.35 4.29 21.16
CA PRO A 310 -6.22 3.71 20.45
C PRO A 310 -5.86 2.31 20.97
N GLU A 311 -5.96 2.06 22.27
CA GLU A 311 -5.68 0.75 22.88
C GLU A 311 -6.72 -0.31 22.50
N GLN A 312 -7.99 0.08 22.33
CA GLN A 312 -9.01 -0.83 21.81
C GLN A 312 -8.70 -1.19 20.36
N LEU A 313 -8.39 -0.20 19.51
CA LEU A 313 -8.03 -0.44 18.11
C LEU A 313 -6.83 -1.38 17.96
N ILE A 314 -5.72 -1.10 18.63
CA ILE A 314 -4.50 -1.91 18.55
C ILE A 314 -4.74 -3.33 19.08
N ARG A 315 -5.51 -3.48 20.17
CA ARG A 315 -5.88 -4.80 20.69
C ARG A 315 -6.71 -5.61 19.70
N THR A 316 -7.68 -4.98 19.05
CA THR A 316 -8.51 -5.63 18.03
C THR A 316 -7.68 -6.06 16.82
N ILE A 317 -6.80 -5.18 16.33
CA ILE A 317 -5.88 -5.51 15.22
C ILE A 317 -5.00 -6.72 15.58
N ARG A 318 -4.42 -6.73 16.79
CA ARG A 318 -3.62 -7.85 17.31
C ARG A 318 -4.42 -9.14 17.36
N GLN A 319 -5.65 -9.08 17.86
CA GLN A 319 -6.53 -10.24 17.93
C GLN A 319 -6.75 -10.81 16.52
N ILE A 320 -7.14 -9.97 15.56
CA ILE A 320 -7.38 -10.37 14.18
C ILE A 320 -6.11 -10.99 13.56
N MET A 321 -4.95 -10.34 13.71
CA MET A 321 -3.67 -10.84 13.18
C MET A 321 -3.20 -12.15 13.82
N ASN A 322 -3.64 -12.45 15.05
CA ASN A 322 -3.36 -13.73 15.71
C ASN A 322 -4.30 -14.84 15.25
N GLU A 323 -5.51 -14.49 14.81
CA GLU A 323 -6.56 -15.45 14.43
C GLU A 323 -6.60 -15.74 12.93
N THR A 324 -6.11 -14.82 12.09
CA THR A 324 -6.02 -15.00 10.64
C THR A 324 -4.74 -14.38 10.09
N ARG A 325 -4.27 -14.94 8.98
CA ARG A 325 -3.22 -14.30 8.18
C ARG A 325 -3.81 -13.06 7.50
N ILE A 326 -3.04 -11.97 7.50
CA ILE A 326 -3.31 -10.76 6.71
C ILE A 326 -2.31 -10.72 5.55
N ASP A 327 -2.80 -10.62 4.31
CA ASP A 327 -2.00 -10.60 3.08
C ASP A 327 -1.78 -9.19 2.54
N SER A 328 -2.76 -8.31 2.74
CA SER A 328 -2.63 -6.89 2.45
C SER A 328 -3.41 -6.06 3.45
N CYS A 329 -3.08 -4.78 3.57
CA CYS A 329 -3.76 -3.88 4.49
C CYS A 329 -3.81 -2.45 3.98
N SER A 330 -4.61 -1.61 4.63
CA SER A 330 -4.66 -0.18 4.38
C SER A 330 -4.91 0.60 5.67
N VAL A 331 -4.34 1.81 5.74
CA VAL A 331 -4.59 2.78 6.81
C VAL A 331 -4.95 4.09 6.13
N VAL A 332 -6.19 4.54 6.30
CA VAL A 332 -6.81 5.62 5.50
C VAL A 332 -7.49 6.67 6.39
N GLU A 333 -7.97 7.75 5.76
CA GLU A 333 -8.69 8.88 6.40
C GLU A 333 -7.95 9.58 7.55
N ALA A 334 -6.63 9.37 7.64
CA ALA A 334 -5.76 10.25 8.42
C ALA A 334 -5.77 11.64 7.77
N GLY A 335 -6.44 12.61 8.38
CA GLY A 335 -6.26 14.00 8.00
C GLY A 335 -4.99 14.60 8.59
N GLY A 336 -4.51 15.69 7.97
CA GLY A 336 -3.27 16.34 8.38
C GLY A 336 -3.45 17.49 9.36
N GLY A 337 -2.33 17.89 9.95
CA GLY A 337 -2.22 19.02 10.89
C GLY A 337 -2.48 18.65 12.34
N ASP A 338 -2.76 17.39 12.65
CA ASP A 338 -2.96 16.90 14.02
C ASP A 338 -2.00 15.76 14.39
N LEU A 339 -1.36 15.91 15.55
CA LEU A 339 -0.37 14.96 16.04
C LEU A 339 -1.03 13.67 16.51
N GLY A 340 -2.18 13.74 17.19
CA GLY A 340 -2.86 12.55 17.72
C GLY A 340 -3.32 11.60 16.62
N THR A 341 -3.91 12.15 15.56
CA THR A 341 -4.32 11.43 14.35
C THR A 341 -3.10 10.78 13.67
N THR A 342 -1.98 11.51 13.57
CA THR A 342 -0.73 11.00 12.99
C THR A 342 -0.13 9.87 13.83
N GLU A 343 -0.09 10.02 15.15
CA GLU A 343 0.42 9.00 16.09
C GLU A 343 -0.44 7.74 16.05
N ALA A 344 -1.77 7.88 16.00
CA ALA A 344 -2.69 6.76 15.86
C ALA A 344 -2.44 5.99 14.55
N ALA A 345 -2.30 6.71 13.42
CA ALA A 345 -1.97 6.10 12.13
C ALA A 345 -0.65 5.31 12.20
N LEU A 346 0.40 5.91 12.77
CA LEU A 346 1.71 5.27 12.92
C LEU A 346 1.65 4.03 13.80
N ALA A 347 0.88 4.06 14.89
CA ALA A 347 0.69 2.90 15.77
C ALA A 347 0.05 1.73 15.01
N VAL A 348 -0.99 2.01 14.21
CA VAL A 348 -1.64 1.00 13.35
C VAL A 348 -0.67 0.46 12.30
N ILE A 349 0.07 1.32 11.61
CA ILE A 349 1.05 0.94 10.58
C ILE A 349 2.16 0.06 11.19
N GLN A 350 2.65 0.41 12.38
CA GLN A 350 3.65 -0.38 13.08
C GLN A 350 3.12 -1.75 13.48
N GLU A 351 1.89 -1.83 13.99
CA GLU A 351 1.27 -3.10 14.37
C GLU A 351 1.07 -4.01 13.16
N LEU A 352 0.54 -3.49 12.06
CA LEU A 352 0.36 -4.23 10.81
C LEU A 352 1.70 -4.63 10.16
N GLY A 353 2.77 -3.89 10.45
CA GLY A 353 4.14 -4.16 10.02
C GLY A 353 4.90 -5.16 10.90
N ALA A 354 4.38 -5.51 12.08
CA ALA A 354 4.98 -6.47 13.01
C ALA A 354 4.68 -7.93 12.65
#